data_AF-A0A3L7XB92-F1
#
_entry.id   AF-A0A3L7XB92-F1
#
_cell.length_a   1.000
_cell.length_b   1.000
_cell.length_c   1.000
_cell.angle_alpha   90.00
_cell.angle_beta   90.00
_cell.angle_gamma   90.00
#
_symmetry.space_group_name_H-M   'P 1'
#
loop_
_entity.id
_entity.type
_entity.pdbx_description
1 polymer ?
#
loop_
_entity_poly.entity_id
_entity_poly.type
_entity_poly.pdbx_seq_one_letter_code
_entity_poly.pdbx_strand_id
1 'polypeptide(L)'
;MRLAIVALIVAAADTATAQLSRRGGTFDFEPVTVLRILSALTILRYPLAGFVLSLEVDKWDWFWLGMGDQSPAAQEVYQHWDKSVDLICLGIAAIVVLKWPDTRAKVLALGAFAWRSIGLAVYFATDQRWLLIIFPNVFESIFLLYLIFRVLSGHQQMLYSRKAMVLVTLALLIPKVATEIFLHFLNDRPWNRYQLLSGDLAILDAWIWGGLLYFLPLWALVMLVTHAHGRATHGDPEAQVSAV
;
A
#
# COMPACT_ATOMS: atom_id res chain seq x y z
N MET A 1 -20.52 4.97 -5.22
CA MET A 1 -19.90 5.98 -6.11
C MET A 1 -18.39 6.12 -5.93
N ARG A 2 -17.84 6.27 -4.71
CA ARG A 2 -16.39 6.52 -4.50
C ARG A 2 -15.46 5.37 -4.93
N LEU A 3 -15.82 4.11 -4.70
CA LEU A 3 -14.99 2.95 -5.08
C LEU A 3 -14.96 2.69 -6.60
N ALA A 4 -16.08 2.96 -7.30
CA ALA A 4 -16.14 2.82 -8.76
C ALA A 4 -15.22 3.81 -9.46
N ILE A 5 -15.10 5.04 -8.94
CA ILE A 5 -14.15 6.04 -9.45
C ILE A 5 -12.70 5.57 -9.24
N VAL A 6 -12.40 4.99 -8.07
CA VAL A 6 -11.05 4.41 -7.82
C VAL A 6 -10.75 3.28 -8.80
N ALA A 7 -11.69 2.36 -9.03
CA ALA A 7 -11.52 1.28 -10.00
C ALA A 7 -11.31 1.81 -11.43
N LEU A 8 -12.04 2.86 -11.82
CA LEU A 8 -11.85 3.52 -13.12
C LEU A 8 -10.48 4.20 -13.23
N ILE A 9 -9.99 4.82 -12.16
CA ILE A 9 -8.63 5.40 -12.12
C ILE A 9 -7.58 4.32 -12.35
N VAL A 10 -7.67 3.19 -11.64
CA VAL A 10 -6.76 2.06 -11.80
C VAL A 10 -6.81 1.52 -13.23
N ALA A 11 -8.00 1.23 -13.76
CA ALA A 11 -8.16 0.70 -15.11
C ALA A 11 -7.65 1.67 -16.21
N ALA A 12 -7.90 2.97 -16.04
CA ALA A 12 -7.42 4.00 -16.97
C ALA A 12 -5.89 4.13 -16.90
N ALA A 13 -5.30 4.12 -15.70
CA ALA A 13 -3.85 4.19 -15.50
C ALA A 13 -3.15 2.97 -16.13
N ASP A 14 -3.67 1.77 -15.89
CA ASP A 14 -3.14 0.53 -16.50
C ASP A 14 -3.22 0.57 -18.03
N THR A 15 -4.35 1.03 -18.58
CA THR A 15 -4.54 1.12 -20.03
C THR A 15 -3.60 2.16 -20.67
N ALA A 16 -3.50 3.35 -20.07
CA ALA A 16 -2.64 4.41 -20.57
C ALA A 16 -1.16 4.00 -20.54
N THR A 17 -0.72 3.36 -19.46
CA THR A 17 0.67 2.91 -19.34
C THR A 17 1.00 1.74 -20.25
N ALA A 18 0.08 0.78 -20.42
CA ALA A 18 0.27 -0.31 -21.39
C ALA A 18 0.42 0.24 -22.81
N GLN A 19 -0.31 1.31 -23.15
CA GLN A 19 -0.18 1.97 -24.46
C GLN A 19 1.15 2.73 -24.60
N LEU A 20 1.60 3.44 -23.55
CA LEU A 20 2.88 4.14 -23.52
C LEU A 20 4.07 3.18 -23.65
N SER A 21 4.05 2.08 -22.90
CA SER A 21 5.09 1.05 -22.94
C SER A 21 5.22 0.41 -24.34
N ARG A 22 4.09 0.18 -25.04
CA ARG A 22 4.10 -0.32 -26.42
C ARG A 22 4.72 0.64 -27.44
N ARG A 23 4.76 1.94 -27.14
CA ARG A 23 5.36 2.96 -28.01
C ARG A 23 6.87 3.13 -27.79
N GLY A 24 7.47 2.41 -26.84
CA GLY A 24 8.91 2.45 -26.56
C GLY A 24 9.40 3.79 -26.00
N GLY A 25 8.50 4.64 -25.51
CA GLY A 25 8.87 5.93 -24.92
C GLY A 25 9.34 5.75 -23.48
N THR A 26 10.61 6.03 -23.23
CA THR A 26 11.15 6.19 -21.87
C THR A 26 11.11 7.66 -21.46
N PHE A 27 10.89 7.91 -20.17
CA PHE A 27 10.91 9.23 -19.57
C PHE A 27 12.18 9.43 -18.75
N ASP A 28 12.56 10.70 -18.53
CA ASP A 28 13.60 11.06 -17.57
C ASP A 28 13.07 11.06 -16.13
N PHE A 29 13.97 11.10 -15.14
CA PHE A 29 13.60 11.06 -13.72
C PHE A 29 12.77 12.27 -13.27
N GLU A 30 13.05 13.46 -13.80
CA GLU A 30 12.41 14.72 -13.41
C GLU A 30 10.88 14.72 -13.65
N PRO A 31 10.37 14.46 -14.87
CA PRO A 31 8.93 14.43 -15.11
C PRO A 31 8.22 13.33 -14.30
N VAL A 32 8.87 12.18 -14.12
CA VAL A 32 8.32 11.07 -13.32
C VAL A 32 8.25 11.46 -11.84
N THR A 33 9.29 12.12 -11.31
CA THR A 33 9.32 12.64 -9.93
C THR A 33 8.19 13.63 -9.70
N VAL A 34 8.01 14.59 -10.62
CA VAL A 34 6.91 15.56 -10.55
C VAL A 34 5.57 14.84 -10.55
N LEU A 35 5.38 13.86 -11.43
CA LEU A 35 4.15 13.08 -11.49
C LEU A 35 3.87 12.32 -10.19
N ARG A 36 4.88 11.66 -9.60
CA ARG A 36 4.75 10.97 -8.29
C ARG A 36 4.37 11.92 -7.17
N ILE A 37 4.98 13.10 -7.10
CA ILE A 37 4.65 14.08 -6.05
C ILE A 37 3.24 14.64 -6.29
N LEU A 38 2.88 14.99 -7.53
CA LEU A 38 1.56 15.52 -7.86
C LEU A 38 0.45 14.50 -7.59
N SER A 39 0.66 13.23 -7.90
CA SER A 39 -0.30 12.17 -7.59
C SER A 39 -0.47 12.02 -6.07
N ALA A 40 0.62 12.03 -5.30
CA ALA A 40 0.57 11.97 -3.84
C ALA A 40 -0.12 13.18 -3.21
N LEU A 41 0.03 14.40 -3.76
CA LEU A 41 -0.66 15.58 -3.24
C LEU A 41 -2.20 15.44 -3.27
N THR A 42 -2.74 14.64 -4.19
CA THR A 42 -4.18 14.36 -4.23
C THR A 42 -4.70 13.61 -2.99
N ILE A 43 -3.81 12.92 -2.24
CA ILE A 43 -4.11 12.26 -0.97
C ILE A 43 -4.67 13.27 0.04
N LEU A 44 -4.19 14.52 0.04
CA LEU A 44 -4.64 15.54 0.99
C LEU A 44 -6.13 15.90 0.83
N ARG A 45 -6.65 15.82 -0.40
CA ARG A 45 -8.04 16.15 -0.72
C ARG A 45 -8.93 14.91 -0.80
N TYR A 46 -8.42 13.84 -1.42
CA TYR A 46 -9.13 12.59 -1.64
C TYR A 46 -8.30 11.41 -1.11
N PRO A 47 -8.23 11.19 0.22
CA PRO A 47 -7.26 10.26 0.82
C PRO A 47 -7.21 8.87 0.17
N LEU A 48 -8.36 8.24 -0.06
CA LEU A 48 -8.38 6.89 -0.63
C LEU A 48 -8.01 6.89 -2.12
N ALA A 49 -8.69 7.71 -2.92
CA ALA A 49 -8.47 7.74 -4.37
C ALA A 49 -7.09 8.26 -4.74
N GLY A 50 -6.60 9.28 -4.03
CA GLY A 50 -5.28 9.83 -4.23
C GLY A 50 -4.17 8.89 -3.80
N PHE A 51 -4.37 8.10 -2.74
CA PHE A 51 -3.39 7.11 -2.34
C PHE A 51 -3.30 5.97 -3.34
N VAL A 52 -4.45 5.46 -3.81
CA VAL A 52 -4.46 4.46 -4.89
C VAL A 52 -3.81 5.00 -6.16
N LEU A 53 -4.12 6.24 -6.56
CA LEU A 53 -3.46 6.88 -7.69
C LEU A 53 -1.93 6.96 -7.49
N SER A 54 -1.49 7.33 -6.30
CA SER A 54 -0.05 7.38 -5.97
C SER A 54 0.62 6.01 -6.11
N LEU A 55 -0.02 4.94 -5.64
CA LEU A 55 0.48 3.56 -5.77
C LEU A 55 0.50 3.09 -7.23
N GLU A 56 -0.48 3.49 -8.03
CA GLU A 56 -0.49 3.17 -9.45
C GLU A 56 0.67 3.84 -10.18
N VAL A 57 0.91 5.13 -9.91
CA VAL A 57 2.04 5.87 -10.50
C VAL A 57 3.39 5.26 -10.08
N ASP A 58 3.52 4.88 -8.81
CA ASP A 58 4.70 4.18 -8.27
C ASP A 58 4.96 2.85 -8.99
N LYS A 59 3.94 1.98 -9.08
CA LYS A 59 4.00 0.70 -9.79
C LYS A 59 4.51 0.84 -11.23
N TRP A 60 4.12 1.92 -11.90
CA TRP A 60 4.39 2.13 -13.32
C TRP A 60 5.71 2.85 -13.62
N ASP A 61 6.33 3.51 -12.64
CA ASP A 61 7.53 4.31 -12.88
C ASP A 61 8.73 3.48 -13.39
N TRP A 62 8.86 2.23 -12.95
CA TRP A 62 9.87 1.28 -13.40
C TRP A 62 9.85 1.10 -14.92
N PHE A 63 8.64 1.02 -15.48
CA PHE A 63 8.43 0.81 -16.91
C PHE A 63 8.62 2.11 -17.69
N TRP A 64 8.13 3.23 -17.16
CA TRP A 64 8.32 4.55 -17.77
C TRP A 64 9.79 4.95 -17.87
N LEU A 65 10.59 4.59 -16.86
CA LEU A 65 12.03 4.85 -16.85
C LEU A 65 12.83 3.78 -17.62
N GLY A 66 12.19 2.71 -18.10
CA GLY A 66 12.84 1.63 -18.84
C GLY A 66 13.88 0.85 -18.02
N MET A 67 13.72 0.79 -16.69
CA MET A 67 14.75 0.27 -15.78
C MET A 67 15.05 -1.22 -15.94
N GLY A 68 14.13 -1.97 -16.57
CA GLY A 68 14.33 -3.39 -16.89
C GLY A 68 15.53 -3.67 -17.80
N ASP A 69 15.84 -2.75 -18.71
CA ASP A 69 16.92 -2.92 -19.70
C ASP A 69 18.23 -2.20 -19.29
N GLN A 70 18.21 -1.52 -18.14
CA GLN A 70 19.34 -0.73 -17.65
C GLN A 70 20.36 -1.57 -16.88
N SER A 71 21.59 -1.07 -16.81
CA SER A 71 22.67 -1.72 -16.04
C SER A 71 22.33 -1.84 -14.54
N PRO A 72 22.91 -2.81 -13.81
CA PRO A 72 22.69 -2.94 -12.37
C PRO A 72 23.00 -1.66 -11.57
N ALA A 73 24.02 -0.90 -11.98
CA ALA A 73 24.37 0.38 -11.36
C ALA A 73 23.27 1.44 -11.56
N ALA A 74 22.66 1.49 -12.76
CA ALA A 74 21.53 2.38 -13.02
C ALA A 74 20.27 1.97 -12.24
N GLN A 75 20.03 0.66 -12.10
CA GLN A 75 18.95 0.14 -11.25
C GLN A 75 19.17 0.51 -9.77
N GLU A 76 20.42 0.54 -9.29
CA GLU A 76 20.73 1.01 -7.93
C GLU A 76 20.44 2.50 -7.73
N VAL A 77 20.75 3.34 -8.72
CA VAL A 77 20.38 4.76 -8.71
C VAL A 77 18.86 4.91 -8.66
N TYR A 78 18.13 4.17 -9.48
CA TYR A 78 16.67 4.12 -9.42
C TYR A 78 16.17 3.68 -8.04
N GLN A 79 16.75 2.64 -7.45
CA GLN A 79 16.35 2.12 -6.14
C GLN A 79 16.53 3.14 -5.00
N HIS A 80 17.53 4.03 -5.10
CA HIS A 80 17.72 5.12 -4.15
C HIS A 80 16.72 6.26 -4.38
N TRP A 81 16.52 6.65 -5.64
CA TRP A 81 15.55 7.64 -6.05
C TRP A 81 14.13 7.23 -5.62
N ASP A 82 13.73 6.01 -5.97
CA ASP A 82 12.42 5.43 -5.70
C ASP A 82 12.08 5.55 -4.23
N LYS A 83 12.91 4.98 -3.34
CA LYS A 83 12.67 5.02 -1.89
C LYS A 83 12.62 6.44 -1.33
N SER A 84 13.36 7.37 -1.91
CA SER A 84 13.37 8.78 -1.48
C SER A 84 12.03 9.44 -1.81
N VAL A 85 11.56 9.28 -3.06
CA VAL A 85 10.26 9.79 -3.50
C VAL A 85 9.13 9.10 -2.74
N ASP A 86 9.27 7.80 -2.49
CA ASP A 86 8.29 7.00 -1.75
C ASP A 86 8.11 7.53 -0.33
N LEU A 87 9.21 7.87 0.37
CA LEU A 87 9.14 8.49 1.70
C LEU A 87 8.39 9.83 1.69
N ILE A 88 8.54 10.64 0.64
CA ILE A 88 7.80 11.91 0.48
C ILE A 88 6.31 11.62 0.34
N CYS A 89 5.93 10.67 -0.52
CA CYS A 89 4.54 10.25 -0.72
C CYS A 89 3.91 9.72 0.58
N LEU A 90 4.63 8.87 1.31
CA LEU A 90 4.20 8.37 2.62
C LEU A 90 4.09 9.50 3.65
N GLY A 91 4.98 10.49 3.61
CA GLY A 91 4.92 11.68 4.46
C GLY A 91 3.65 12.50 4.22
N ILE A 92 3.24 12.68 2.96
CA ILE A 92 1.97 13.34 2.61
C ILE A 92 0.78 12.56 3.17
N ALA A 93 0.80 11.22 3.05
CA ALA A 93 -0.23 10.37 3.66
C ALA A 93 -0.23 10.46 5.19
N ALA A 94 0.94 10.54 5.84
CA ALA A 94 1.06 10.70 7.29
C ALA A 94 0.42 12.00 7.79
N ILE A 95 0.46 13.09 7.01
CA ILE A 95 -0.27 14.33 7.32
C ILE A 95 -1.78 14.08 7.42
N VAL A 96 -2.33 13.20 6.56
CA VAL A 96 -3.75 12.81 6.64
C VAL A 96 -4.03 11.97 7.88
N VAL A 97 -3.11 11.08 8.27
CA VAL A 97 -3.22 10.24 9.47
C VAL A 97 -3.40 11.07 10.74
N LEU A 98 -2.74 12.23 10.84
CA LEU A 98 -2.88 13.14 11.99
C LEU A 98 -4.34 13.56 12.24
N LYS A 99 -5.16 13.59 11.18
CA LYS A 99 -6.58 13.97 11.23
C LYS A 99 -7.52 12.79 11.53
N TRP A 100 -7.00 11.58 11.70
CA TRP A 100 -7.84 10.41 11.97
C TRP A 100 -8.50 10.50 13.35
N PRO A 101 -9.80 10.22 13.47
CA PRO A 101 -10.50 10.18 14.76
C PRO A 101 -10.10 8.96 15.60
N ASP A 102 -9.78 7.83 14.97
CA ASP A 102 -9.30 6.65 15.69
C ASP A 102 -7.87 6.87 16.18
N THR A 103 -7.73 7.15 17.48
CA THR A 103 -6.43 7.39 18.10
C THR A 103 -5.50 6.18 18.03
N ARG A 104 -6.04 4.96 18.11
CA ARG A 104 -5.22 3.74 18.04
C ARG A 104 -4.74 3.47 16.62
N ALA A 105 -5.62 3.61 15.63
CA ALA A 105 -5.21 3.49 14.23
C ALA A 105 -4.20 4.58 13.84
N LYS A 106 -4.37 5.80 14.35
CA LYS A 106 -3.41 6.91 14.20
C LYS A 106 -2.04 6.57 14.77
N VAL A 107 -1.97 6.15 16.03
CA VAL A 107 -0.70 5.78 16.67
C VAL A 107 -0.03 4.62 15.94
N LEU A 108 -0.80 3.61 15.55
CA LEU A 108 -0.28 2.46 14.80
C LEU A 108 0.31 2.88 13.45
N ALA A 109 -0.42 3.69 12.68
CA ALA A 109 0.03 4.18 11.38
C ALA A 109 1.27 5.09 11.53
N LEU A 110 1.24 6.10 12.40
CA LEU A 110 2.40 6.98 12.59
C LEU A 110 3.63 6.23 13.12
N GLY A 111 3.43 5.22 13.99
CA GLY A 111 4.50 4.33 14.43
C GLY A 111 5.10 3.54 13.28
N ALA A 112 4.27 2.99 12.38
CA ALA A 112 4.74 2.27 11.19
C ALA A 112 5.48 3.21 10.21
N PHE A 113 5.01 4.44 10.03
CA PHE A 113 5.71 5.45 9.23
C PHE A 113 7.08 5.77 9.84
N ALA A 114 7.14 6.07 11.14
CA ALA A 114 8.39 6.34 11.83
C ALA A 114 9.38 5.17 11.73
N TRP A 115 8.90 3.93 11.91
CA TRP A 115 9.70 2.72 11.74
C TRP A 115 10.29 2.63 10.33
N ARG A 116 9.48 2.83 9.29
CA ARG A 116 9.92 2.83 7.89
C ARG A 116 10.95 3.94 7.61
N SER A 117 10.72 5.14 8.13
CA SER A 117 11.63 6.29 7.98
C SER A 117 13.00 6.03 8.61
N ILE A 118 13.03 5.45 9.81
CA ILE A 118 14.27 5.05 10.48
C ILE A 118 15.01 4.02 9.61
N GLY A 119 14.30 2.99 9.14
CA GLY A 119 14.87 1.99 8.26
C GLY A 119 15.49 2.56 6.99
N LEU A 120 14.82 3.54 6.37
CA LEU A 120 15.35 4.20 5.18
C LEU A 120 16.60 5.03 5.50
N ALA A 121 16.62 5.73 6.63
CA ALA A 121 17.80 6.50 7.06
C ALA A 121 19.00 5.57 7.30
N VAL A 122 18.80 4.42 7.96
CA VAL A 122 19.86 3.42 8.17
C VAL A 122 20.28 2.79 6.84
N TYR A 123 19.33 2.51 5.94
CA TYR A 123 19.64 2.02 4.59
C TYR A 123 20.53 3.01 3.84
N PHE A 124 20.21 4.30 3.78
CA PHE A 124 21.06 5.29 3.12
C PHE A 124 22.43 5.48 3.77
N ALA A 125 22.55 5.24 5.07
CA ALA A 125 23.83 5.31 5.77
C ALA A 125 24.74 4.10 5.53
N THR A 126 24.17 2.94 5.16
CA THR A 126 24.90 1.65 5.14
C THR A 126 24.87 0.94 3.79
N ASP A 127 23.93 1.33 2.91
CA ASP A 127 23.55 0.68 1.65
C ASP A 127 23.19 -0.82 1.79
N GLN A 128 22.77 -1.24 2.98
CA GLN A 128 22.45 -2.64 3.26
C GLN A 128 20.99 -2.96 2.95
N ARG A 129 20.74 -3.59 1.80
CA ARG A 129 19.38 -3.93 1.32
C ARG A 129 18.55 -4.78 2.29
N TRP A 130 19.18 -5.68 3.05
CA TRP A 130 18.45 -6.54 4.01
C TRP A 130 17.75 -5.76 5.12
N LEU A 131 18.17 -4.52 5.40
CA LEU A 131 17.49 -3.64 6.35
C LEU A 131 16.05 -3.36 5.93
N LEU A 132 15.74 -3.35 4.64
CA LEU A 132 14.37 -3.12 4.13
C LEU A 132 13.40 -4.22 4.59
N ILE A 133 13.90 -5.43 4.85
CA ILE A 133 13.12 -6.56 5.39
C ILE A 133 12.76 -6.31 6.86
N ILE A 134 13.66 -5.68 7.62
CA ILE A 134 13.47 -5.35 9.05
C ILE A 134 12.58 -4.13 9.23
N PHE A 135 12.65 -3.21 8.26
CA PHE A 135 11.85 -1.99 8.22
C PHE A 135 10.85 -2.02 7.07
N PRO A 136 9.93 -3.02 7.03
CA PRO A 136 8.98 -3.16 5.94
C PRO A 136 8.02 -1.98 5.91
N ASN A 137 7.57 -1.61 4.71
CA ASN A 137 6.54 -0.58 4.56
C ASN A 137 5.14 -1.14 4.90
N VAL A 138 4.84 -1.27 6.21
CA VAL A 138 3.51 -1.68 6.70
C VAL A 138 2.56 -0.49 6.81
N PHE A 139 3.11 0.73 6.80
CA PHE A 139 2.32 1.97 6.86
C PHE A 139 1.30 2.04 5.72
N GLU A 140 1.73 1.73 4.49
CA GLU A 140 0.86 1.72 3.31
C GLU A 140 -0.36 0.81 3.50
N SER A 141 -0.13 -0.40 3.99
CA SER A 141 -1.20 -1.37 4.23
C SER A 141 -2.17 -0.92 5.33
N ILE A 142 -1.65 -0.32 6.41
CA ILE A 142 -2.49 0.26 7.48
C ILE A 142 -3.32 1.42 6.95
N PHE A 143 -2.71 2.29 6.13
CA PHE A 143 -3.36 3.46 5.54
C PHE A 143 -4.53 3.06 4.65
N LEU A 144 -4.31 2.12 3.72
CA LEU A 144 -5.36 1.57 2.87
C LEU A 144 -6.45 0.87 3.68
N LEU A 145 -6.08 0.01 4.62
CA LEU A 145 -7.03 -0.73 5.45
C LEU A 145 -8.01 0.23 6.15
N TYR A 146 -7.48 1.24 6.82
CA TYR A 146 -8.31 2.18 7.58
C TYR A 146 -9.25 2.98 6.67
N LEU A 147 -8.77 3.45 5.52
CA LEU A 147 -9.60 4.21 4.60
C LEU A 147 -10.69 3.36 3.93
N ILE A 148 -10.37 2.13 3.54
CA ILE A 148 -11.34 1.17 3.01
C ILE A 148 -12.38 0.83 4.08
N PHE A 149 -11.94 0.55 5.30
CA PHE A 149 -12.83 0.31 6.44
C PHE A 149 -13.80 1.49 6.65
N ARG A 150 -13.32 2.74 6.64
CA ARG A 150 -14.20 3.91 6.81
C ARG A 150 -15.23 4.04 5.68
N VAL A 151 -14.84 3.76 4.44
CA VAL A 151 -15.75 3.83 3.29
C VAL A 151 -16.81 2.74 3.34
N LEU A 152 -16.45 1.52 3.75
CA LEU A 152 -17.38 0.38 3.75
C LEU A 152 -18.24 0.29 5.01
N SER A 153 -17.67 0.58 6.19
CA SER A 153 -18.40 0.51 7.46
C SER A 153 -19.15 1.79 7.79
N GLY A 154 -18.71 2.95 7.29
CA GLY A 154 -19.18 4.26 7.73
C GLY A 154 -18.68 4.68 9.13
N HIS A 155 -17.98 3.80 9.86
CA HIS A 155 -17.51 4.06 11.21
C HIS A 155 -16.17 4.78 11.23
N GLN A 156 -15.92 5.52 12.31
CA GLN A 156 -14.71 6.33 12.49
C GLN A 156 -13.63 5.61 13.31
N GLN A 157 -14.07 4.76 14.24
CA GLN A 157 -13.22 3.92 15.07
C GLN A 157 -13.07 2.56 14.37
N MET A 158 -11.86 2.05 14.21
CA MET A 158 -11.57 0.73 13.65
C MET A 158 -11.02 -0.21 14.74
N LEU A 159 -10.18 0.32 15.63
CA LEU A 159 -9.45 -0.45 16.65
C LEU A 159 -9.98 -0.19 18.07
N TYR A 160 -10.81 -1.09 18.59
CA TYR A 160 -11.41 -0.97 19.94
C TYR A 160 -10.61 -1.57 21.08
N SER A 161 -9.56 -2.34 20.81
CA SER A 161 -8.72 -2.90 21.87
C SER A 161 -7.27 -3.04 21.44
N ARG A 162 -6.38 -3.19 22.42
CA ARG A 162 -4.97 -3.54 22.17
C ARG A 162 -4.84 -4.89 21.45
N LYS A 163 -5.72 -5.85 21.76
CA LYS A 163 -5.78 -7.15 21.08
C LYS A 163 -6.08 -6.98 19.58
N ALA A 164 -7.09 -6.17 19.23
CA ALA A 164 -7.42 -5.87 17.83
C ALA A 164 -6.25 -5.20 17.11
N MET A 165 -5.58 -4.24 17.76
CA MET A 165 -4.39 -3.58 17.21
C MET A 165 -3.27 -4.58 16.91
N VAL A 166 -2.96 -5.50 17.83
CA VAL A 166 -1.93 -6.54 17.62
C VAL A 166 -2.31 -7.48 16.48
N LEU A 167 -3.56 -7.95 16.44
CA LEU A 167 -4.03 -8.86 15.39
C LEU A 167 -3.96 -8.21 14.00
N VAL A 168 -4.45 -6.97 13.87
CA VAL A 168 -4.35 -6.20 12.62
C VAL A 168 -2.89 -5.99 12.22
N THR A 169 -2.02 -5.65 13.17
CA THR A 169 -0.59 -5.46 12.90
C THR A 169 0.04 -6.74 12.37
N LEU A 170 -0.18 -7.88 13.03
CA LEU A 170 0.37 -9.17 12.59
C LEU A 170 -0.18 -9.60 11.23
N ALA A 171 -1.48 -9.41 11.00
CA ALA A 171 -2.14 -9.74 9.74
C ALA A 171 -1.58 -8.94 8.56
N LEU A 172 -1.11 -7.70 8.78
CA LEU A 172 -0.49 -6.88 7.75
C LEU A 172 1.04 -7.10 7.65
N LEU A 173 1.70 -7.30 8.79
CA LEU A 173 3.17 -7.43 8.85
C LEU A 173 3.66 -8.75 8.25
N ILE A 174 3.02 -9.87 8.57
CA ILE A 174 3.44 -11.20 8.09
C ILE A 174 3.50 -11.29 6.55
N PRO A 175 2.43 -10.97 5.80
CA PRO A 175 2.48 -11.02 4.34
C PRO A 175 3.45 -9.99 3.75
N LYS A 176 3.60 -8.82 4.40
CA LYS A 176 4.56 -7.80 3.95
C LYS A 176 6.00 -8.29 4.10
N VAL A 177 6.39 -8.82 5.25
CA VAL A 177 7.73 -9.38 5.47
C VAL A 177 8.01 -10.55 4.54
N ALA A 178 7.03 -11.44 4.32
CA ALA A 178 7.19 -12.51 3.34
C ALA A 178 7.52 -11.96 1.95
N THR A 179 6.85 -10.89 1.53
CA THR A 179 7.12 -10.21 0.26
C THR A 179 8.51 -9.59 0.22
N GLU A 180 8.91 -8.87 1.27
CA GLU A 180 10.26 -8.27 1.34
C GLU A 180 11.36 -9.33 1.24
N ILE A 181 11.14 -10.53 1.80
CA ILE A 181 12.07 -11.66 1.64
C ILE A 181 12.17 -12.10 0.17
N PHE A 182 11.04 -12.25 -0.53
CA PHE A 182 11.07 -12.59 -1.96
C PHE A 182 11.83 -11.53 -2.76
N LEU A 183 11.50 -10.26 -2.56
CA LEU A 183 12.06 -9.16 -3.35
C LEU A 183 13.54 -8.89 -3.06
N HIS A 184 13.96 -8.89 -1.79
CA HIS A 184 15.29 -8.43 -1.41
C HIS A 184 16.28 -9.54 -1.06
N PHE A 185 15.80 -10.70 -0.60
CA PHE A 185 16.68 -11.83 -0.28
C PHE A 185 16.75 -12.83 -1.43
N LEU A 186 15.61 -13.15 -2.04
CA LEU A 186 15.55 -14.09 -3.16
C LEU A 186 15.76 -13.41 -4.52
N ASN A 187 15.69 -12.07 -4.59
CA ASN A 187 15.70 -11.29 -5.83
C ASN A 187 14.71 -11.84 -6.87
N ASP A 188 13.56 -12.29 -6.39
CA ASP A 188 12.57 -13.00 -7.20
C ASP A 188 11.15 -12.62 -6.75
N ARG A 189 10.15 -13.03 -7.52
CA ARG A 189 8.75 -12.81 -7.21
C ARG A 189 8.04 -14.15 -7.03
N PRO A 190 7.04 -14.24 -6.13
CA PRO A 190 6.34 -15.50 -5.88
C PRO A 190 5.82 -16.16 -7.16
N TRP A 191 5.29 -15.38 -8.09
CA TRP A 191 4.72 -15.86 -9.36
C TRP A 191 5.76 -16.29 -10.41
N ASN A 192 7.02 -15.87 -10.28
CA ASN A 192 8.08 -16.38 -11.15
C ASN A 192 8.49 -17.80 -10.72
N ARG A 193 8.52 -18.04 -9.40
CA ARG A 193 8.98 -19.28 -8.79
C ARG A 193 7.90 -20.34 -8.70
N TYR A 194 6.67 -19.91 -8.50
CA TYR A 194 5.50 -20.77 -8.33
C TYR A 194 4.46 -20.41 -9.39
N GLN A 195 4.69 -20.92 -10.61
CA GLN A 195 3.72 -20.82 -11.69
C GLN A 195 2.54 -21.76 -11.38
N LEU A 196 1.38 -21.16 -11.11
CA LEU A 196 0.12 -21.87 -10.89
C LEU A 196 -0.57 -22.15 -12.22
N LEU A 197 -0.35 -21.29 -13.22
CA LEU A 197 -0.91 -21.38 -14.55
C LEU A 197 0.20 -21.42 -15.61
N SER A 198 -0.05 -22.14 -16.69
CA SER A 198 0.88 -22.30 -17.81
C SER A 198 0.29 -21.78 -19.13
N GLY A 199 1.16 -21.47 -20.09
CA GLY A 199 0.75 -20.96 -21.41
C GLY A 199 0.18 -19.55 -21.33
N ASP A 200 -0.82 -19.25 -22.16
CA ASP A 200 -1.43 -17.90 -22.26
C ASP A 200 -2.07 -17.41 -20.95
N LEU A 201 -2.38 -18.33 -20.03
CA LEU A 201 -2.96 -18.01 -18.73
C LEU A 201 -1.91 -17.60 -17.68
N ALA A 202 -0.61 -17.76 -17.96
CA ALA A 202 0.46 -17.38 -17.03
C ALA A 202 0.43 -15.87 -16.67
N ILE A 203 -0.16 -15.03 -17.53
CA ILE A 203 -0.35 -13.60 -17.24
C ILE A 203 -1.29 -13.35 -16.04
N LEU A 204 -2.14 -14.33 -15.71
CA LEU A 204 -3.07 -14.25 -14.60
C LEU A 204 -2.42 -14.62 -13.26
N ASP A 205 -1.24 -15.26 -13.26
CA ASP A 205 -0.58 -15.69 -12.02
C ASP A 205 -0.22 -14.52 -11.12
N ALA A 206 0.26 -13.41 -11.69
CA ALA A 206 0.55 -12.21 -10.91
C ALA A 206 -0.71 -11.69 -10.19
N TRP A 207 -1.87 -11.76 -10.83
CA TRP A 207 -3.15 -11.36 -10.26
C TRP A 207 -3.63 -12.34 -9.18
N ILE A 208 -3.42 -13.65 -9.38
CA ILE A 208 -3.78 -14.68 -8.40
C ILE A 208 -2.93 -14.54 -7.14
N TRP A 209 -1.60 -14.42 -7.30
CA TRP A 209 -0.69 -14.20 -6.19
C TRP A 209 -0.94 -12.87 -5.49
N GLY A 210 -1.19 -11.80 -6.24
CA GLY A 210 -1.63 -10.52 -5.70
C GLY A 210 -2.92 -10.64 -4.88
N GLY A 211 -3.90 -11.39 -5.41
CA GLY A 211 -5.16 -11.69 -4.75
C GLY A 211 -4.98 -12.45 -3.43
N LEU A 212 -4.22 -13.54 -3.47
CA LEU A 212 -3.98 -14.42 -2.33
C LEU A 212 -3.16 -13.76 -1.22
N LEU A 213 -2.11 -13.03 -1.56
CA LEU A 213 -1.18 -12.46 -0.58
C LEU A 213 -1.67 -11.13 0.00
N TYR A 214 -2.45 -10.35 -0.76
CA TYR A 214 -2.82 -8.99 -0.37
C TYR A 214 -4.33 -8.78 -0.31
N PHE A 215 -5.05 -9.07 -1.39
CA PHE A 215 -6.47 -8.70 -1.47
C PHE A 215 -7.33 -9.51 -0.49
N LEU A 216 -7.22 -10.84 -0.49
CA LEU A 216 -8.05 -11.70 0.36
C LEU A 216 -7.78 -11.49 1.86
N PRO A 217 -6.52 -11.43 2.34
CA PRO A 217 -6.25 -11.13 3.75
C PRO A 217 -6.76 -9.75 4.16
N LEU A 218 -6.55 -8.73 3.31
CA LEU A 218 -7.03 -7.38 3.57
C LEU A 218 -8.56 -7.31 3.60
N TRP A 219 -9.22 -7.95 2.64
CA TRP A 219 -10.68 -7.98 2.54
C TRP A 219 -11.31 -8.75 3.71
N ALA A 220 -10.74 -9.91 4.07
CA ALA A 220 -11.15 -10.67 5.25
C ALA A 220 -10.99 -9.85 6.53
N LEU A 221 -9.88 -9.11 6.65
CA LEU A 221 -9.63 -8.24 7.80
C LEU A 221 -10.63 -7.09 7.87
N VAL A 222 -10.92 -6.44 6.73
CA VAL A 222 -11.96 -5.41 6.64
C VAL A 222 -13.30 -5.99 7.09
N MET A 223 -13.72 -7.13 6.53
CA MET A 223 -15.00 -7.76 6.86
C MET A 223 -15.09 -8.20 8.33
N LEU A 224 -14.00 -8.71 8.89
CA LEU A 224 -13.95 -9.11 10.30
C LEU A 224 -14.10 -7.89 11.21
N VAL A 225 -13.42 -6.80 10.87
CA VAL A 225 -13.50 -5.56 11.64
C VAL A 225 -14.86 -4.90 11.47
N THR A 226 -15.44 -4.86 10.26
CA THR A 226 -16.81 -4.32 10.05
C THR A 226 -17.88 -5.16 10.75
N HIS A 227 -17.80 -6.49 10.69
CA HIS A 227 -18.77 -7.36 11.36
C HIS A 227 -18.70 -7.27 12.88
N ALA A 228 -17.49 -7.10 13.43
CA ALA A 228 -17.32 -6.83 14.85
C ALA A 228 -18.06 -5.55 15.31
N HIS A 229 -18.20 -4.55 14.44
CA HIS A 229 -19.00 -3.35 14.73
C HIS A 229 -20.50 -3.63 14.68
N GLY A 230 -20.99 -4.41 13.71
CA GLY A 230 -22.41 -4.77 13.62
C GLY A 230 -22.93 -5.58 14.81
N ARG A 231 -22.03 -6.27 15.53
CA ARG A 231 -22.39 -7.00 16.77
C ARG A 231 -22.43 -6.10 18.01
N ALA A 232 -21.62 -5.04 18.07
CA ALA A 232 -21.55 -4.15 19.23
C ALA A 232 -22.84 -3.35 19.44
N THR A 233 -23.60 -3.07 18.37
CA THR A 233 -24.85 -2.30 18.44
C THR A 233 -26.07 -3.10 18.91
N HIS A 234 -26.01 -4.44 18.89
CA HIS A 234 -27.13 -5.30 19.29
C HIS A 234 -27.05 -5.85 20.72
N GLY A 235 -25.93 -5.61 21.42
CA GLY A 235 -25.68 -6.17 22.75
C GLY A 235 -25.52 -5.15 23.87
N ASP A 236 -25.74 -3.86 23.61
CA ASP A 236 -25.55 -2.82 24.62
C ASP A 236 -26.90 -2.39 25.24
N PRO A 237 -27.27 -2.90 26.44
CA PRO A 237 -28.49 -2.49 27.12
C PRO A 237 -28.48 -0.99 27.49
N GLU A 238 -27.33 -0.32 27.55
CA GLU A 238 -27.26 1.12 27.86
C GLU A 238 -27.74 2.00 26.68
N ALA A 239 -27.61 1.53 25.45
CA ALA A 239 -28.08 2.26 24.27
C ALA A 239 -29.63 2.30 24.15
N GLN A 240 -30.34 1.39 24.81
CA GLN A 240 -31.82 1.36 24.83
C GLN A 240 -32.43 2.28 25.89
N VAL A 241 -31.68 2.67 26.92
CA VAL A 241 -32.17 3.53 28.01
C VAL A 241 -32.18 5.02 27.61
N SER A 242 -31.46 5.38 26.56
CA SER A 242 -31.37 6.78 26.08
C SER A 242 -32.48 7.18 25.08
N ALA A 243 -33.40 6.26 24.77
CA ALA A 243 -34.44 6.44 23.75
C ALA A 243 -35.88 6.48 24.33
N VAL A 244 -36.03 6.78 25.62
CA VAL A 244 -37.32 7.03 26.30
C VAL A 244 -37.37 8.44 26.84
#